data_AF-A0A529KY00-F1
#
_entry.id   AF-A0A529KY00-F1
#
_cell.length_a   1.000
_cell.length_b   1.000
_cell.length_c   1.000
_cell.angle_alpha   90.00
_cell.angle_beta   90.00
_cell.angle_gamma   90.00
#
_symmetry.space_group_name_H-M   'P 1'
#
loop_
_entity.id
_entity.type
_entity.pdbx_description
1 polymer ?
#
loop_
_entity_poly.entity_id
_entity_poly.type
_entity_poly.pdbx_seq_one_letter_code
_entity_poly.pdbx_strand_id
1 'polypeptide(L)'
;SNRSLVYNAWVTLSSTLLGFAFGTALGIVIAVGIVHVTTLDRSLMAWIIASQTIPILAVAPMIIVVLAAIGITGLIPKALISTYLSFFPVAVGMVKGLRSPEIMHLDLMHTYNASRSQTFWKLRVPASVPFLF
;
A
#
# COMPACT_ATOMS: atom_id res chain seq x y z
N SER A 1 -31.26 -7.86 13.81
CA SER A 1 -31.52 -6.48 14.23
C SER A 1 -30.41 -5.57 13.69
N ASN A 2 -30.71 -4.72 12.71
CA ASN A 2 -29.76 -3.75 12.12
C ASN A 2 -29.34 -2.62 13.10
N ARG A 3 -29.84 -2.65 14.35
CA ARG A 3 -29.50 -1.70 15.43
C ARG A 3 -28.41 -2.22 16.38
N SER A 4 -27.90 -3.43 16.19
CA SER A 4 -26.81 -3.95 17.02
C SER A 4 -25.51 -3.21 16.71
N LEU A 5 -24.85 -2.66 17.73
CA LEU A 5 -23.52 -2.07 17.60
C LEU A 5 -22.51 -3.05 17.01
N VAL A 6 -22.63 -4.34 17.37
CA VAL A 6 -21.78 -5.42 16.86
C VAL A 6 -21.93 -5.58 15.35
N TYR A 7 -23.15 -5.45 14.82
CA TYR A 7 -23.39 -5.52 13.38
C TYR A 7 -22.75 -4.36 12.62
N ASN A 8 -22.94 -3.13 13.11
CA ASN A 8 -22.35 -1.94 12.47
C ASN A 8 -20.81 -1.90 12.59
N ALA A 9 -20.27 -2.38 13.72
CA ALA A 9 -18.85 -2.57 13.90
C ALA A 9 -18.29 -3.60 12.90
N TRP A 10 -18.97 -4.73 12.72
CA TRP A 10 -18.57 -5.76 11.75
C TRP A 10 -18.59 -5.26 10.30
N VAL A 11 -19.63 -4.52 9.90
CA VAL A 11 -19.71 -3.93 8.55
C VAL A 11 -18.57 -2.94 8.31
N THR A 12 -18.24 -2.11 9.31
CA THR A 12 -17.15 -1.15 9.21
C THR A 12 -15.80 -1.87 9.16
N LEU A 13 -15.60 -2.84 10.04
CA LEU A 13 -14.38 -3.64 10.11
C LEU A 13 -14.13 -4.41 8.82
N SER A 14 -15.13 -5.12 8.30
CA SER A 14 -15.00 -5.87 7.05
C SER A 14 -14.67 -4.98 5.85
N SER A 15 -15.33 -3.82 5.73
CA SER A 15 -15.00 -2.84 4.67
C SER A 15 -13.58 -2.27 4.81
N THR A 16 -13.14 -2.02 6.04
CA THR A 16 -11.80 -1.49 6.35
C THR A 16 -10.72 -2.55 6.10
N LEU A 17 -10.93 -3.79 6.53
CA LEU A 17 -9.99 -4.90 6.32
C LEU A 17 -9.82 -5.20 4.83
N LEU A 18 -10.93 -5.22 4.08
CA LEU A 18 -10.88 -5.43 2.64
C LEU A 18 -10.14 -4.28 1.95
N GLY A 19 -10.48 -3.03 2.28
CA GLY A 19 -9.80 -1.86 1.76
C GLY A 19 -8.31 -1.83 2.08
N PHE A 20 -7.96 -2.15 3.33
CA PHE A 20 -6.58 -2.26 3.81
C PHE A 20 -5.79 -3.37 3.11
N ALA A 21 -6.38 -4.54 2.89
CA ALA A 21 -5.73 -5.62 2.16
C ALA A 21 -5.40 -5.19 0.72
N PHE A 22 -6.35 -4.56 0.03
CA PHE A 22 -6.10 -4.02 -1.32
C PHE A 22 -5.09 -2.87 -1.33
N GLY A 23 -5.15 -1.95 -0.37
CA GLY A 23 -4.22 -0.84 -0.27
C GLY A 23 -2.80 -1.32 0.04
N THR A 24 -2.67 -2.32 0.91
CA THR A 24 -1.40 -2.95 1.23
C THR A 24 -0.82 -3.67 0.02
N ALA A 25 -1.63 -4.49 -0.66
CA ALA A 25 -1.20 -5.19 -1.88
C ALA A 25 -0.75 -4.20 -2.97
N LEU A 26 -1.54 -3.15 -3.21
CA LEU A 26 -1.22 -2.10 -4.17
C LEU A 26 0.08 -1.38 -3.80
N GLY A 27 0.22 -0.98 -2.54
CA GLY A 27 1.41 -0.29 -2.04
C GLY A 27 2.68 -1.14 -2.16
N ILE A 28 2.60 -2.43 -1.82
CA ILE A 28 3.71 -3.38 -2.00
C ILE A 28 4.08 -3.53 -3.47
N VAL A 29 3.11 -3.72 -4.37
CA VAL A 29 3.38 -3.88 -5.81
C VAL A 29 4.08 -2.64 -6.38
N ILE A 30 3.58 -1.44 -6.04
CA ILE A 30 4.20 -0.18 -6.42
C ILE A 30 5.63 -0.08 -5.87
N ALA A 31 5.83 -0.40 -4.59
CA ALA A 31 7.14 -0.33 -3.95
C ALA A 31 8.16 -1.26 -4.61
N VAL A 32 7.75 -2.51 -4.91
CA VAL A 32 8.59 -3.48 -5.62
C VAL A 32 8.96 -2.96 -7.00
N GLY A 33 8.02 -2.38 -7.75
CA GLY A 33 8.28 -1.74 -9.05
C GLY A 33 9.32 -0.63 -8.96
N ILE A 34 9.19 0.26 -7.97
CA ILE A 34 10.10 1.39 -7.72
C ILE A 34 11.51 0.93 -7.35
N VAL A 35 11.62 -0.17 -6.60
CA VAL A 35 12.92 -0.72 -6.17
C VAL A 35 13.65 -1.45 -7.30
N HIS A 36 12.91 -2.03 -8.25
CA HIS A 36 13.50 -2.70 -9.41
C HIS A 36 13.82 -1.75 -10.56
N VAL A 37 13.05 -0.66 -10.72
CA VAL A 37 13.19 0.29 -11.84
C VAL A 37 13.45 1.69 -11.30
N THR A 38 14.71 2.15 -11.38
CA THR A 38 15.13 3.48 -10.92
C THR A 38 14.37 4.62 -11.61
N THR A 39 13.88 4.42 -12.84
CA THR A 39 13.04 5.40 -13.54
C THR A 39 11.68 5.57 -12.88
N LEU A 40 11.10 4.47 -12.35
CA LEU A 40 9.83 4.51 -11.63
C LEU A 40 9.95 5.24 -10.29
N ASP A 41 11.15 5.29 -9.69
CA ASP A 41 11.38 6.04 -8.46
C ASP A 41 11.00 7.51 -8.61
N ARG A 42 11.51 8.18 -9.66
CA ARG A 42 11.23 9.61 -9.86
C ARG A 42 9.80 9.88 -10.29
N SER A 43 9.25 9.04 -11.17
CA SER A 43 7.90 9.25 -11.69
C SER A 43 6.82 8.85 -10.69
N LEU A 44 6.87 7.63 -10.14
CA LEU A 44 5.82 7.13 -9.24
C LEU A 44 5.87 7.82 -7.87
N MET A 45 7.04 8.16 -7.32
CA MET A 45 7.09 8.90 -6.05
C MET A 45 6.40 10.26 -6.17
N ALA A 46 6.59 10.99 -7.28
CA ALA A 46 5.91 12.25 -7.51
C ALA A 46 4.39 12.08 -7.51
N TRP A 47 3.86 11.05 -8.19
CA TRP A 47 2.44 10.74 -8.20
C TRP A 47 1.90 10.28 -6.83
N ILE A 48 2.66 9.46 -6.11
CA ILE A 48 2.31 8.98 -4.77
C ILE A 48 2.25 10.16 -3.79
N ILE A 49 3.21 11.08 -3.84
CA ILE A 49 3.19 12.29 -3.01
C ILE A 49 2.05 13.22 -3.44
N ALA A 50 1.85 13.41 -4.75
CA ALA A 50 0.77 14.25 -5.28
C ALA A 50 -0.61 13.76 -4.85
N SER A 51 -0.84 12.45 -4.79
CA SER A 51 -2.11 11.89 -4.32
C SER A 51 -2.49 12.43 -2.92
N GLN A 52 -1.53 12.51 -2.00
CA GLN A 52 -1.78 12.97 -0.62
C GLN A 52 -1.97 14.48 -0.49
N THR A 53 -1.77 15.23 -1.55
CA THR A 53 -2.12 16.66 -1.56
C THR A 53 -3.64 16.87 -1.61
N ILE A 54 -4.40 15.88 -2.08
CA ILE A 54 -5.86 15.97 -2.16
C ILE A 54 -6.45 15.60 -0.79
N PRO A 55 -7.20 16.51 -0.14
CA PRO A 55 -7.77 16.23 1.16
C PRO A 55 -8.82 15.11 1.07
N ILE A 56 -8.79 14.18 2.02
CA ILE A 56 -9.76 13.07 2.06
C ILE A 56 -11.21 13.56 2.09
N LEU A 57 -11.47 14.71 2.70
CA LEU A 57 -12.78 15.35 2.75
C LEU A 57 -13.33 15.66 1.35
N ALA A 58 -12.46 15.88 0.35
CA ALA A 58 -12.86 16.06 -1.04
C ALA A 58 -12.99 14.71 -1.78
N VAL A 59 -12.08 13.77 -1.53
CA VAL A 59 -12.04 12.47 -2.23
C VAL A 59 -13.20 11.56 -1.84
N ALA A 60 -13.52 11.45 -0.55
CA ALA A 60 -14.50 10.49 -0.07
C ALA A 60 -15.93 10.74 -0.63
N PRO A 61 -16.47 11.97 -0.63
CA PRO A 61 -17.76 12.25 -1.26
C PRO A 61 -17.75 11.99 -2.77
N MET A 62 -16.65 12.34 -3.46
CA MET A 62 -16.50 12.12 -4.89
C MET A 62 -16.61 10.63 -5.23
N ILE A 63 -15.90 9.76 -4.50
CA ILE A 63 -15.96 8.30 -4.67
C ILE A 63 -17.39 7.79 -4.47
N ILE A 64 -18.08 8.26 -3.41
CA ILE A 64 -19.44 7.81 -3.09
C ILE A 64 -20.41 8.19 -4.20
N VAL A 65 -20.37 9.44 -4.68
CA VAL A 65 -21.29 9.95 -5.71
C VAL A 65 -21.06 9.25 -7.04
N VAL A 66 -19.80 9.12 -7.47
CA VAL A 66 -19.46 8.48 -8.75
C VAL A 66 -19.87 7.01 -8.76
N LEU A 67 -19.58 6.28 -7.69
CA LEU A 67 -19.96 4.87 -7.59
C LEU A 67 -21.47 4.69 -7.49
N ALA A 68 -22.16 5.57 -6.75
CA ALA A 68 -23.61 5.55 -6.66
C ALA A 68 -24.27 5.79 -8.03
N ALA A 69 -23.69 6.66 -8.88
CA ALA A 69 -24.20 6.92 -10.22
C ALA A 69 -24.18 5.68 -11.14
N ILE A 70 -23.28 4.73 -10.89
CA ILE A 70 -23.20 3.44 -11.59
C ILE A 70 -23.84 2.28 -10.80
N GLY A 71 -24.64 2.59 -9.77
CA GLY A 71 -25.38 1.61 -8.96
C GLY A 71 -24.54 0.88 -7.90
N ILE A 72 -23.27 1.25 -7.72
CA ILE A 72 -22.39 0.64 -6.72
C ILE A 72 -22.52 1.38 -5.39
N THR A 73 -23.12 0.73 -4.40
CA THR A 73 -23.32 1.28 -3.05
C THR A 73 -22.87 0.29 -1.97
N GLY A 74 -22.83 0.74 -0.71
CA GLY A 74 -22.55 -0.13 0.43
C GLY A 74 -21.05 -0.31 0.72
N LEU A 75 -20.55 -1.55 0.61
CA LEU A 75 -19.22 -1.94 1.09
C LEU A 75 -18.08 -1.40 0.21
N ILE A 76 -18.26 -1.41 -1.12
CA ILE A 76 -17.20 -1.08 -2.08
C ILE A 76 -16.70 0.37 -1.95
N PRO A 77 -17.55 1.40 -1.86
CA PRO A 77 -17.08 2.78 -1.68
C PRO A 77 -16.24 2.96 -0.40
N LYS A 78 -16.67 2.32 0.71
CA LYS A 78 -15.94 2.37 2.00
C LYS A 78 -14.59 1.68 1.91
N ALA A 79 -14.55 0.52 1.25
CA ALA A 79 -13.32 -0.21 1.01
C ALA A 79 -12.34 0.59 0.14
N LEU A 80 -12.81 1.24 -0.93
CA LEU A 80 -11.96 2.08 -1.78
C LEU A 80 -11.37 3.27 -1.03
N ILE A 81 -12.14 3.91 -0.15
CA ILE A 81 -11.63 4.98 0.72
C ILE A 81 -10.53 4.43 1.65
N SER A 82 -10.75 3.25 2.24
CA SER A 82 -9.75 2.59 3.09
C SER A 82 -8.49 2.16 2.31
N THR A 83 -8.65 1.68 1.07
CA THR A 83 -7.54 1.42 0.13
C THR A 83 -6.75 2.70 -0.14
N TYR A 84 -7.45 3.80 -0.44
CA TYR A 84 -6.83 5.10 -0.65
C TYR A 84 -6.06 5.62 0.58
N LEU A 85 -6.58 5.38 1.78
CA LEU A 85 -5.86 5.77 3.00
C LEU A 85 -4.64 4.92 3.29
N SER A 86 -4.70 3.62 3.01
CA SER A 86 -3.65 2.67 3.36
C SER A 86 -2.56 2.54 2.30
N PHE A 87 -2.83 2.77 1.00
CA PHE A 87 -1.82 2.54 -0.04
C PHE A 87 -0.58 3.43 0.13
N PHE A 88 -0.75 4.71 0.50
CA PHE A 88 0.36 5.65 0.56
C PHE A 88 1.38 5.28 1.66
N PRO A 89 0.99 5.15 2.94
CA PRO A 89 1.95 4.82 3.99
C PRO A 89 2.59 3.46 3.72
N VAL A 90 1.83 2.48 3.20
CA VAL A 90 2.40 1.18 2.83
C VAL A 90 3.39 1.30 1.67
N ALA A 91 3.07 2.04 0.60
CA ALA A 91 3.96 2.21 -0.54
C ALA A 91 5.28 2.89 -0.12
N VAL A 92 5.18 4.00 0.62
CA VAL A 92 6.36 4.76 1.07
C VAL A 92 7.17 3.96 2.09
N GLY A 93 6.50 3.31 3.05
CA GLY A 93 7.13 2.45 4.06
C GLY A 93 7.88 1.29 3.40
N MET A 94 7.24 0.60 2.46
CA MET A 94 7.86 -0.51 1.73
C MET A 94 9.01 -0.08 0.82
N VAL A 95 8.93 1.08 0.15
CA VAL A 95 10.08 1.58 -0.63
C VAL A 95 11.27 1.85 0.27
N LYS A 96 11.04 2.45 1.45
CA LYS A 96 12.09 2.66 2.45
C LYS A 96 12.63 1.33 2.98
N GLY A 97 11.74 0.40 3.35
CA GLY A 97 12.11 -0.91 3.90
C GLY A 97 12.88 -1.78 2.92
N LEU A 98 12.47 -1.85 1.66
CA LEU A 98 13.18 -2.61 0.63
C LEU A 98 14.56 -2.03 0.28
N ARG A 99 14.81 -0.77 0.66
CA ARG A 99 16.09 -0.05 0.52
C ARG A 99 16.85 0.06 1.84
N SER A 100 16.33 -0.48 2.94
CA SER A 100 16.96 -0.42 4.27
C SER A 100 18.23 -1.25 4.43
N PRO A 101 18.47 -2.36 3.69
CA PRO A 101 19.70 -3.13 3.88
C PRO A 101 20.97 -2.30 3.65
N GLU A 102 21.87 -2.35 4.62
CA GLU A 102 23.18 -1.71 4.55
C GLU A 102 24.05 -2.30 3.44
N ILE A 103 25.02 -1.52 2.97
CA ILE A 103 25.97 -1.92 1.91
C ILE A 103 26.69 -3.21 2.31
N MET A 104 27.09 -3.35 3.58
CA MET A 104 27.74 -4.56 4.09
C MET A 104 26.89 -5.82 3.91
N HIS A 105 25.56 -5.74 4.07
CA HIS A 105 24.68 -6.88 3.84
C HIS A 105 24.56 -7.23 2.34
N LEU A 106 24.62 -6.23 1.47
CA LEU A 106 24.64 -6.46 0.02
C LEU A 106 25.97 -7.10 -0.41
N ASP A 107 27.10 -6.67 0.14
CA ASP A 107 28.43 -7.23 -0.12
C ASP A 107 28.54 -8.69 0.33
N LEU A 108 27.91 -9.05 1.45
CA LEU A 108 27.76 -10.45 1.88
C LEU A 108 27.00 -11.29 0.84
N MET A 109 25.90 -10.77 0.31
CA MET A 109 25.14 -11.45 -0.75
C MET A 109 25.96 -11.59 -2.04
N HIS A 110 26.77 -10.59 -2.39
CA HIS A 110 27.71 -10.67 -3.50
C HIS A 110 28.79 -11.75 -3.28
N THR A 111 29.32 -11.85 -2.07
CA THR A 111 30.31 -12.88 -1.69
C THR A 111 29.73 -14.29 -1.80
N TYR A 112 28.43 -14.46 -1.50
CA TYR A 112 27.71 -15.72 -1.70
C TYR A 112 27.26 -15.98 -3.14
N ASN A 113 27.67 -15.14 -4.10
CA ASN A 113 27.24 -15.20 -5.49
C ASN A 113 25.70 -15.24 -5.62
N ALA A 114 25.00 -14.51 -4.75
CA ALA A 114 23.55 -14.52 -4.70
C ALA A 114 22.97 -13.75 -5.90
N SER A 115 21.98 -14.35 -6.55
CA SER A 115 21.22 -13.70 -7.63
C SER A 115 20.37 -12.53 -7.10
N ARG A 116 19.98 -11.60 -7.98
CA ARG A 116 19.10 -10.47 -7.63
C ARG A 116 17.80 -10.90 -6.95
N SER A 117 17.23 -12.04 -7.37
CA SER A 117 16.02 -12.61 -6.76
C SER A 117 16.30 -13.11 -5.33
N GLN A 118 17.44 -13.76 -5.10
CA GLN A 118 17.85 -14.18 -3.75
C GLN A 118 18.10 -12.98 -2.85
N THR A 119 18.79 -11.94 -3.33
CA THR A 119 18.98 -10.69 -2.58
C THR A 119 17.65 -10.01 -2.29
N PHE A 120 16.69 -10.04 -3.21
CA PHE A 120 15.36 -9.50 -2.98
C PHE A 120 14.61 -10.28 -1.89
N TRP A 121 14.40 -11.59 -2.08
CA TRP A 121 13.58 -12.41 -1.18
C TRP A 121 14.22 -12.74 0.16
N LYS A 122 15.56 -12.88 0.21
CA LYS A 122 16.28 -13.30 1.43
C LYS A 122 16.85 -12.16 2.25
N LEU A 123 17.04 -10.98 1.65
CA LEU A 123 17.60 -9.82 2.35
C LEU A 123 16.61 -8.65 2.36
N ARG A 124 16.16 -8.16 1.20
CA ARG A 124 15.33 -6.94 1.12
C ARG A 124 13.93 -7.13 1.71
N VAL A 125 13.25 -8.22 1.38
CA VAL A 125 11.88 -8.49 1.89
C VAL A 125 11.87 -8.65 3.41
N PRO A 126 12.72 -9.50 4.04
CA PRO A 126 12.77 -9.61 5.50
C PRO A 126 13.16 -8.28 6.18
N ALA A 127 14.13 -7.55 5.62
CA ALA A 127 14.53 -6.24 6.16
C ALA A 127 13.45 -5.16 6.03
N SER A 128 12.48 -5.34 5.11
CA SER A 128 11.35 -4.42 4.95
C SER A 128 10.18 -4.66 5.90
N VAL A 129 10.09 -5.84 6.55
CA VAL A 129 8.97 -6.19 7.44
C VAL A 129 8.76 -5.17 8.57
N PRO A 130 9.81 -4.67 9.26
CA PRO A 130 9.63 -3.65 10.30
C PRO A 130 9.12 -2.30 9.78
N PHE A 131 9.16 -2.08 8.46
CA PHE A 131 8.70 -0.86 7.81
C PHE A 131 7.27 -1.00 7.27
N LEU A 132 6.65 -2.18 7.41
CA LEU A 132 5.34 -2.43 6.80
C LEU A 132 4.20 -1.70 7.51
N PHE A 133 4.33 -1.29 8.78
CA PHE A 133 3.35 -0.45 9.49
C PHE A 133 4.04 0.35 10.61
#